data_AF-A0A0N4Z980-F1
#
_entry.id   AF-A0A0N4Z980-F1
#
_cell.length_a   1.000
_cell.length_b   1.000
_cell.length_c   1.000
_cell.angle_alpha   90.00
_cell.angle_beta   90.00
_cell.angle_gamma   90.00
#
_symmetry.space_group_name_H-M   'P 1'
#
loop_
_entity.id
_entity.type
_entity.pdbx_description
1 polymer ?
#
loop_
_entity_poly.entity_id
_entity_poly.type
_entity_poly.pdbx_seq_one_letter_code
_entity_poly.pdbx_strand_id
1 'polypeptide(L)'
;MMACRGLFLRNVILSTWNISSIASIHTTSIVSKGRARIPFYNKHKKVTDPEQQDPEYYEKKAAALPLDSHYLDALQLLWTEKIGSERELMMKGSDNLIGNKEDYGLPSIDTSQPRYEYRNIDELTNAPEAVKKIFSIEYGERRDMTNAWKRTMMDSVNKHKLDESSLPSKIAWATAVIRHWTALVDQLLEKNPKKPTWLTHRLFLMINHRRKLLRILREQDEEAFEDVIKELKIAYHIPKQPEHVKTRKAWSEHQLKIRLEKEKEKKLDYLHKQLMEDRNQKIANIEKELSDLENEEKAIHQRLEEIKIIEGKSVSNVVGVYQPKLVEELSETVIHSLLFGHPKPTLGEKTTNQ
;
A
#
# COMPACT_ATOMS: atom_id res chain seq x y z
N MET A 1 51.84 20.59 -88.20
CA MET A 1 52.51 19.65 -89.12
C MET A 1 53.08 18.51 -88.30
N MET A 2 52.63 17.27 -88.58
CA MET A 2 53.28 15.95 -88.33
C MET A 2 53.66 15.58 -86.87
N ALA A 3 53.42 14.37 -86.35
CA ALA A 3 53.10 13.09 -86.96
C ALA A 3 52.36 12.14 -86.00
N CYS A 4 51.48 11.32 -86.57
CA CYS A 4 50.90 10.09 -86.02
C CYS A 4 51.91 8.94 -85.96
N ARG A 5 51.66 7.95 -85.09
CA ARG A 5 51.86 6.47 -85.21
C ARG A 5 51.66 5.85 -83.82
N GLY A 6 50.96 4.75 -83.57
CA GLY A 6 50.24 3.78 -84.39
C GLY A 6 49.61 2.74 -83.44
N LEU A 7 48.50 2.14 -83.88
CA LEU A 7 47.76 1.06 -83.20
C LEU A 7 48.57 -0.24 -83.11
N PHE A 8 48.39 -1.02 -82.04
CA PHE A 8 48.35 -2.49 -82.13
C PHE A 8 47.42 -3.09 -81.08
N LEU A 9 46.37 -3.74 -81.57
CA LEU A 9 45.47 -4.63 -80.84
C LEU A 9 46.17 -5.97 -80.57
N ARG A 10 45.94 -6.55 -79.38
CA ARG A 10 45.78 -8.01 -79.22
C ARG A 10 44.94 -8.33 -77.98
N ASN A 11 43.75 -8.83 -78.25
CA ASN A 11 42.85 -9.53 -77.33
C ASN A 11 43.41 -10.91 -76.94
N VAL A 12 42.67 -11.57 -76.03
CA VAL A 12 42.71 -12.99 -75.59
C VAL A 12 43.49 -13.10 -74.26
N ILE A 13 42.91 -13.47 -73.10
CA ILE A 13 42.16 -14.70 -72.77
C ILE A 13 41.18 -14.47 -71.59
N LEU A 14 40.03 -15.14 -71.66
CA LEU A 14 38.98 -15.31 -70.65
C LEU A 14 39.47 -15.94 -69.34
N SER A 15 38.92 -15.53 -68.19
CA SER A 15 38.33 -16.52 -67.27
C SER A 15 37.46 -15.86 -66.20
N THR A 16 36.29 -16.43 -66.08
CA THR A 16 35.20 -16.18 -65.15
C THR A 16 35.64 -16.24 -63.70
N TRP A 17 35.50 -15.14 -62.96
CA TRP A 17 35.33 -15.19 -61.51
C TRP A 17 33.93 -14.70 -61.19
N ASN A 18 33.05 -15.68 -60.99
CA ASN A 18 31.77 -15.50 -60.35
C ASN A 18 31.97 -14.74 -59.05
N ILE A 19 31.57 -13.47 -59.02
CA ILE A 19 31.40 -12.71 -57.78
C ILE A 19 30.08 -13.19 -57.17
N SER A 20 30.06 -14.41 -56.65
CA SER A 20 29.13 -14.78 -55.59
C SER A 20 29.65 -14.12 -54.31
N SER A 21 29.33 -12.84 -54.15
CA SER A 21 29.38 -12.24 -52.82
C SER A 21 28.31 -12.94 -51.97
N ILE A 22 28.75 -13.96 -51.22
CA ILE A 22 28.04 -14.46 -50.05
C ILE A 22 28.16 -13.35 -48.99
N ALA A 23 27.48 -12.24 -49.24
CA ALA A 23 27.02 -11.37 -48.18
C ALA A 23 25.63 -11.91 -47.84
N SER A 24 25.56 -12.79 -46.84
CA SER A 24 24.32 -13.04 -46.12
C SER A 24 23.91 -11.75 -45.44
N ILE A 25 23.33 -10.83 -46.22
CA ILE A 25 22.60 -9.70 -45.68
C ILE A 25 21.44 -10.37 -44.94
N HIS A 26 21.52 -10.37 -43.60
CA HIS A 26 20.43 -10.75 -42.73
C HIS A 26 19.25 -9.80 -42.99
N THR A 27 18.49 -10.08 -44.05
CA THR A 27 17.25 -9.41 -44.45
C THR A 27 16.07 -9.81 -43.56
N THR A 28 16.30 -10.60 -42.51
CA THR A 28 15.30 -10.93 -41.49
C THR A 28 14.97 -9.76 -40.55
N SER A 29 15.71 -8.64 -40.61
CA SER A 29 15.49 -7.51 -39.69
C SER A 29 14.28 -6.64 -40.06
N ILE A 30 13.92 -6.51 -41.34
CA ILE A 30 12.85 -5.58 -41.78
C ILE A 30 11.46 -6.20 -41.63
N VAL A 31 11.34 -7.52 -41.73
CA VAL A 31 10.05 -8.24 -41.57
C VAL A 31 9.74 -8.52 -40.09
N SER A 32 10.72 -8.38 -39.20
CA SER A 32 10.47 -8.44 -37.75
C SER A 32 9.86 -7.13 -37.24
N LYS A 33 8.59 -6.86 -37.58
CA LYS A 33 7.74 -5.85 -36.91
C LYS A 33 7.47 -6.21 -35.43
N GLY A 34 8.47 -6.65 -34.66
CA GLY A 34 8.29 -6.79 -33.22
C GLY A 34 9.23 -7.67 -32.40
N ARG A 35 10.34 -8.25 -32.89
CA ARG A 35 11.08 -9.21 -32.04
C ARG A 35 12.60 -9.15 -31.92
N ALA A 36 13.38 -8.44 -32.75
CA ALA A 36 14.85 -8.66 -32.69
C ALA A 36 15.77 -7.47 -32.43
N ARG A 37 15.38 -6.18 -32.60
CA ARG A 37 16.33 -5.05 -32.41
C ARG A 37 15.74 -3.73 -31.92
N ILE A 38 14.51 -3.70 -31.43
CA ILE A 38 14.05 -2.58 -30.61
C ILE A 38 14.05 -3.14 -29.19
N PRO A 39 15.06 -2.87 -28.35
CA PRO A 39 14.90 -3.09 -26.92
C PRO A 39 13.55 -2.49 -26.54
N PHE A 40 12.70 -3.29 -25.90
CA PHE A 40 11.39 -2.92 -25.41
C PHE A 40 11.56 -1.75 -24.43
N TYR A 41 11.70 -0.54 -24.95
CA TYR A 41 11.77 0.65 -24.14
C TYR A 41 10.33 0.98 -23.81
N ASN A 42 9.96 0.81 -22.55
CA ASN A 42 8.74 1.39 -22.00
C ASN A 42 8.66 2.85 -22.45
N LYS A 43 7.71 3.14 -23.34
CA LYS A 43 7.49 4.50 -23.84
C LYS A 43 7.13 5.34 -22.63
N HIS A 44 7.90 6.40 -22.41
CA HIS A 44 7.60 7.36 -21.36
C HIS A 44 6.22 7.97 -21.63
N LYS A 45 5.28 7.80 -20.71
CA LYS A 45 3.96 8.41 -20.81
C LYS A 45 3.94 9.66 -19.94
N LYS A 46 3.42 10.75 -20.49
CA LYS A 46 3.20 11.96 -19.70
C LYS A 46 2.03 11.75 -18.74
N VAL A 47 2.22 12.06 -17.48
CA VAL A 47 1.18 11.97 -16.45
C VAL A 47 0.60 13.36 -16.22
N THR A 48 -0.72 13.50 -16.40
CA THR A 48 -1.43 14.77 -16.16
C THR A 48 -2.32 14.68 -14.93
N ASP A 49 -2.89 13.51 -14.66
CA ASP A 49 -3.84 13.33 -13.56
C ASP A 49 -3.12 13.21 -12.21
N PRO A 50 -3.47 14.03 -11.20
CA PRO A 50 -2.84 13.99 -9.88
C PRO A 50 -3.10 12.67 -9.14
N GLU A 51 -4.25 12.03 -9.37
CA GLU A 51 -4.60 10.74 -8.75
C GLU A 51 -3.59 9.62 -9.06
N GLN A 52 -2.86 9.72 -10.18
CA GLN A 52 -1.82 8.75 -10.55
C GLN A 52 -0.61 8.77 -9.60
N GLN A 53 -0.49 9.78 -8.74
CA GLN A 53 0.54 9.87 -7.69
C GLN A 53 0.37 8.82 -6.60
N ASP A 54 -0.87 8.36 -6.37
CA ASP A 54 -1.15 7.35 -5.36
C ASP A 54 -0.38 6.06 -5.68
N PRO A 55 0.46 5.55 -4.75
CA PRO A 55 1.20 4.30 -4.97
C PRO A 55 0.30 3.11 -5.33
N GLU A 56 -0.95 3.13 -4.87
CA GLU A 56 -1.93 2.06 -5.06
C GLU A 56 -2.91 2.34 -6.22
N TYR A 57 -2.73 3.45 -6.96
CA TYR A 57 -3.62 3.84 -8.05
C TYR A 57 -3.86 2.73 -9.07
N TYR A 58 -2.77 2.17 -9.60
CA TYR A 58 -2.84 1.10 -10.60
C TYR A 58 -3.36 -0.22 -10.02
N GLU A 59 -3.18 -0.45 -8.72
CA GLU A 59 -3.69 -1.64 -8.05
C GLU A 59 -5.20 -1.53 -7.82
N LYS A 60 -5.69 -0.35 -7.42
CA LYS A 60 -7.13 -0.02 -7.34
C LYS A 60 -7.78 -0.14 -8.71
N LYS A 61 -7.16 0.41 -9.76
CA LYS A 61 -7.65 0.27 -11.15
C LYS A 61 -7.69 -1.19 -11.61
N ALA A 62 -6.65 -1.97 -11.32
CA ALA A 62 -6.63 -3.39 -11.65
C ALA A 62 -7.73 -4.16 -10.92
N ALA A 63 -7.98 -3.85 -9.65
CA ALA A 63 -9.04 -4.47 -8.85
C ALA A 63 -10.45 -4.14 -9.37
N ALA A 64 -10.63 -2.98 -10.00
CA ALA A 64 -11.90 -2.54 -10.57
C ALA A 64 -12.20 -3.14 -11.95
N LEU A 65 -11.24 -3.82 -12.60
CA LEU A 65 -11.46 -4.43 -13.91
C LEU A 65 -12.46 -5.60 -13.84
N PRO A 66 -13.34 -5.75 -14.85
CA PRO A 66 -14.26 -6.89 -14.94
C PRO A 66 -13.51 -8.19 -15.27
N LEU A 67 -13.96 -9.32 -14.70
CA LEU A 67 -13.47 -10.66 -15.07
C LEU A 67 -14.15 -11.13 -16.37
N ASP A 68 -13.70 -10.59 -17.50
CA ASP A 68 -14.09 -11.05 -18.83
C ASP A 68 -12.96 -11.84 -19.52
N SER A 69 -13.19 -12.31 -20.74
CA SER A 69 -12.16 -12.96 -21.57
C SER A 69 -10.96 -12.05 -21.87
N HIS A 70 -11.12 -10.74 -21.71
CA HIS A 70 -10.11 -9.72 -22.01
C HIS A 70 -9.39 -9.21 -20.76
N TYR A 71 -9.63 -9.78 -19.58
CA TYR A 71 -9.05 -9.33 -18.31
C TYR A 71 -7.52 -9.30 -18.33
N LEU A 72 -6.88 -10.33 -18.89
CA LEU A 72 -5.42 -10.39 -19.00
C LEU A 72 -4.86 -9.33 -19.95
N ASP A 73 -5.57 -9.02 -21.04
CA ASP A 73 -5.20 -7.97 -21.99
C ASP A 73 -5.36 -6.58 -21.35
N ALA A 74 -6.45 -6.36 -20.61
CA ALA A 74 -6.68 -5.15 -19.84
C ALA A 74 -5.61 -4.94 -18.75
N LEU A 75 -5.23 -6.00 -18.03
CA LEU A 75 -4.10 -5.96 -17.09
C LEU A 75 -2.78 -5.64 -17.80
N GLN A 76 -2.54 -6.22 -18.97
CA GLN A 76 -1.34 -5.91 -19.76
C GLN A 76 -1.30 -4.43 -20.14
N LEU A 77 -2.42 -3.86 -20.61
CA LEU A 77 -2.51 -2.43 -20.93
C LEU A 77 -2.23 -1.57 -19.69
N LEU A 78 -2.86 -1.86 -18.55
CA LEU A 78 -2.63 -1.17 -17.29
C LEU A 78 -1.17 -1.27 -16.83
N TRP A 79 -0.53 -2.44 -16.98
CA TRP A 79 0.88 -2.59 -16.64
C TRP A 79 1.77 -1.72 -17.52
N THR A 80 1.51 -1.66 -18.83
CA THR A 80 2.28 -0.78 -19.72
C THR A 80 2.08 0.70 -19.41
N GLU A 81 0.89 1.08 -18.95
CA GLU A 81 0.61 2.41 -18.43
C GLU A 81 1.39 2.70 -17.16
N LYS A 82 1.31 1.80 -16.17
CA LYS A 82 2.05 1.88 -14.91
C LYS A 82 3.54 2.08 -15.11
N ILE A 83 4.19 1.20 -15.89
CA ILE A 83 5.63 1.29 -16.09
C ILE A 83 6.00 2.51 -16.96
N GLY A 84 5.11 2.92 -17.87
CA GLY A 84 5.29 4.13 -18.69
C GLY A 84 5.24 5.42 -17.88
N SER A 85 4.38 5.48 -16.86
CA SER A 85 4.17 6.62 -15.96
C SER A 85 5.16 6.67 -14.79
N GLU A 86 5.61 5.51 -14.30
CA GLU A 86 6.54 5.38 -13.15
C GLU A 86 7.75 6.32 -13.25
N ARG A 87 8.31 6.51 -14.44
CA ARG A 87 9.47 7.39 -14.62
C ARG A 87 9.14 8.87 -14.33
N GLU A 88 7.94 9.33 -14.66
CA GLU A 88 7.49 10.69 -14.33
C GLU A 88 7.02 10.78 -12.88
N LEU A 89 6.29 9.77 -12.38
CA LEU A 89 5.88 9.67 -10.97
C LEU A 89 7.10 9.72 -10.03
N MET A 90 8.18 9.02 -10.37
CA MET A 90 9.40 9.01 -9.56
C MET A 90 10.10 10.37 -9.45
N MET A 91 9.88 11.28 -10.42
CA MET A 91 10.42 12.64 -10.39
C MET A 91 9.42 13.62 -9.77
N LYS A 92 8.20 13.65 -10.28
CA LYS A 92 7.17 14.67 -9.97
C LYS A 92 6.20 14.25 -8.86
N GLY A 93 5.98 12.96 -8.68
CA GLY A 93 5.01 12.43 -7.71
C GLY A 93 5.43 12.60 -6.25
N SER A 94 6.73 12.79 -5.97
CA SER A 94 7.18 13.04 -4.59
C SER A 94 6.80 14.40 -4.03
N ASP A 95 6.48 15.38 -4.88
CA ASP A 95 6.23 16.77 -4.52
C ASP A 95 4.84 17.27 -4.96
N ASN A 96 3.91 16.34 -5.23
CA ASN A 96 2.58 16.65 -5.78
C ASN A 96 2.61 17.53 -7.05
N LEU A 97 3.64 17.38 -7.89
CA LEU A 97 3.88 18.25 -9.06
C LEU A 97 3.14 17.81 -10.32
N ILE A 98 2.33 16.75 -10.24
CA ILE A 98 1.54 16.24 -11.36
C ILE A 98 0.20 16.97 -11.38
N GLY A 99 -0.18 17.51 -12.54
CA GLY A 99 -1.36 18.35 -12.71
C GLY A 99 -1.13 19.85 -12.45
N ASN A 100 -0.09 20.22 -11.69
CA ASN A 100 0.27 21.61 -11.41
C ASN A 100 1.29 22.12 -12.44
N LYS A 101 0.87 22.99 -13.36
CA LYS A 101 1.69 23.42 -14.50
C LYS A 101 2.50 24.71 -14.30
N GLU A 102 2.24 25.50 -13.27
CA GLU A 102 2.78 26.88 -13.29
C GLU A 102 4.11 27.00 -12.51
N ASP A 103 4.22 26.49 -11.27
CA ASP A 103 5.38 26.86 -10.44
C ASP A 103 6.23 25.71 -9.86
N TYR A 104 5.97 24.44 -10.19
CA TYR A 104 6.71 23.29 -9.60
C TYR A 104 6.83 23.33 -8.05
N GLY A 105 5.92 24.03 -7.36
CA GLY A 105 5.99 24.28 -5.92
C GLY A 105 7.15 25.19 -5.48
N LEU A 106 7.80 25.91 -6.40
CA LEU A 106 8.78 26.93 -6.07
C LEU A 106 8.06 28.19 -5.54
N PRO A 107 8.64 28.88 -4.56
CA PRO A 107 8.08 30.15 -4.10
C PRO A 107 8.23 31.22 -5.17
N SER A 108 7.23 32.09 -5.28
CA SER A 108 7.32 33.29 -6.12
C SER A 108 8.32 34.25 -5.49
N ILE A 109 9.36 34.61 -6.25
CA ILE A 109 10.45 35.48 -5.80
C ILE A 109 10.34 36.79 -6.54
N ASP A 110 10.39 37.87 -5.76
CA ASP A 110 10.53 39.21 -6.31
C ASP A 110 11.95 39.38 -6.89
N THR A 111 12.01 39.42 -8.21
CA THR A 111 13.25 39.60 -8.98
C THR A 111 13.95 40.93 -8.72
N SER A 112 13.24 41.94 -8.20
CA SER A 112 13.82 43.23 -7.85
C SER A 112 14.64 43.19 -6.56
N GLN A 113 14.48 42.15 -5.74
CA GLN A 113 15.23 41.99 -4.50
C GLN A 113 16.74 41.90 -4.78
N PRO A 114 17.58 42.42 -3.87
CA PRO A 114 19.02 42.26 -3.97
C PRO A 114 19.39 40.78 -3.88
N ARG A 115 20.48 40.39 -4.57
CA ARG A 115 21.01 39.02 -4.45
C ARG A 115 21.36 38.74 -2.99
N TYR A 116 21.30 37.47 -2.62
CA TYR A 116 21.44 37.03 -1.23
C TYR A 116 22.68 37.59 -0.52
N GLU A 117 23.83 37.61 -1.20
CA GLU A 117 25.11 38.12 -0.65
C GLU A 117 25.05 39.60 -0.27
N TYR A 118 24.21 40.39 -0.95
CA TYR A 118 24.10 41.83 -0.76
C TYR A 118 22.82 42.25 0.01
N ARG A 119 22.06 41.29 0.55
CA ARG A 119 20.76 41.56 1.18
C ARG A 119 20.86 42.39 2.46
N ASN A 120 21.94 42.23 3.21
CA ASN A 120 22.15 42.85 4.52
C ASN A 120 23.17 44.00 4.47
N ILE A 121 23.30 44.67 3.32
CA ILE A 121 24.25 45.76 3.10
C ILE A 121 23.49 47.08 3.16
N ASP A 122 23.76 47.89 4.18
CA ASP A 122 23.10 49.17 4.42
C ASP A 122 23.45 50.21 3.35
N GLU A 123 24.63 50.12 2.73
CA GLU A 123 25.02 51.00 1.63
C GLU A 123 24.13 50.79 0.40
N LEU A 124 23.63 49.56 0.19
CA LEU A 124 22.78 49.24 -0.95
C LEU A 124 21.37 49.83 -0.79
N THR A 125 20.87 49.99 0.44
CA THR A 125 19.56 50.63 0.67
C THR A 125 19.59 52.12 0.34
N ASN A 126 20.73 52.78 0.51
CA ASN A 126 20.93 54.20 0.21
C ASN A 126 21.41 54.47 -1.22
N ALA A 127 21.79 53.43 -1.96
CA ALA A 127 22.31 53.58 -3.32
C ALA A 127 21.24 54.08 -4.33
N PRO A 128 21.67 54.73 -5.43
CA PRO A 128 20.79 55.07 -6.55
C PRO A 128 20.08 53.85 -7.13
N GLU A 129 18.89 54.04 -7.69
CA GLU A 129 18.07 52.95 -8.24
C GLU A 129 18.80 52.13 -9.32
N ALA A 130 19.59 52.77 -10.16
CA ALA A 130 20.41 52.09 -11.16
C ALA A 130 21.39 51.08 -10.53
N VAL A 131 21.99 51.42 -9.38
CA VAL A 131 22.90 50.52 -8.65
C VAL A 131 22.11 49.38 -8.01
N LYS A 132 20.97 49.67 -7.37
CA LYS A 132 20.08 48.64 -6.81
C LYS A 132 19.64 47.62 -7.86
N LYS A 133 19.34 48.09 -9.07
CA LYS A 133 18.95 47.26 -10.21
C LYS A 133 20.07 46.33 -10.68
N ILE A 134 21.34 46.76 -10.67
CA ILE A 134 22.48 45.90 -11.03
C ILE A 134 22.67 44.75 -10.02
N PHE A 135 22.45 45.04 -8.73
CA PHE A 135 22.56 44.08 -7.64
C PHE A 135 21.26 43.28 -7.40
N SER A 136 20.22 43.49 -8.20
CA SER A 136 19.00 42.70 -8.09
C SER A 136 19.19 41.27 -8.62
N ILE A 137 18.26 40.39 -8.25
CA ILE A 137 18.22 39.00 -8.75
C ILE A 137 17.94 38.98 -10.26
N GLU A 138 17.17 39.94 -10.79
CA GLU A 138 16.85 40.07 -12.22
C GLU A 138 18.11 40.17 -13.09
N TYR A 139 19.07 40.99 -12.67
CA TYR A 139 20.36 41.17 -13.37
C TYR A 139 21.44 40.18 -12.90
N GLY A 140 21.05 39.23 -12.05
CA GLY A 140 21.91 38.18 -11.51
C GLY A 140 22.11 37.00 -12.44
N GLU A 141 22.91 36.06 -11.97
CA GLU A 141 23.04 34.76 -12.60
C GLU A 141 21.89 33.84 -12.20
N ARG A 142 21.67 32.76 -12.96
CA ARG A 142 20.70 31.71 -12.58
C ARG A 142 20.95 31.15 -11.17
N ARG A 143 22.21 31.16 -10.69
CA ARG A 143 22.54 30.72 -9.32
C ARG A 143 21.89 31.62 -8.26
N ASP A 144 21.73 32.90 -8.54
CA ASP A 144 21.20 33.89 -7.59
C ASP A 144 19.72 33.65 -7.36
N MET A 145 18.96 33.43 -8.45
CA MET A 145 17.56 32.99 -8.39
C MET A 145 17.43 31.65 -7.64
N THR A 146 18.30 30.70 -7.97
CA THR A 146 18.29 29.39 -7.31
C THR A 146 18.58 29.49 -5.81
N ASN A 147 19.49 30.36 -5.41
CA ASN A 147 19.82 30.62 -4.02
C ASN A 147 18.66 31.30 -3.29
N ALA A 148 17.97 32.23 -3.95
CA ALA A 148 16.78 32.87 -3.40
C ALA A 148 15.65 31.83 -3.15
N TRP A 149 15.43 30.87 -4.07
CA TRP A 149 14.47 29.77 -3.85
C TRP A 149 14.89 28.87 -2.68
N LYS A 150 16.17 28.52 -2.59
CA LYS A 150 16.66 27.70 -1.47
C LYS A 150 16.44 28.40 -0.13
N ARG A 151 16.80 29.68 -0.04
CA ARG A 151 16.70 30.46 1.20
C ARG A 151 15.25 30.66 1.63
N THR A 152 14.38 31.07 0.72
CA THR A 152 12.94 31.22 1.02
C THR A 152 12.29 29.92 1.51
N MET A 153 12.65 28.76 0.93
CA MET A 153 12.15 27.47 1.40
C MET A 153 12.79 27.03 2.72
N MET A 154 14.07 27.33 2.96
CA MET A 154 14.69 27.07 4.27
C MET A 154 14.06 27.92 5.36
N ASP A 155 13.84 29.21 5.09
CA ASP A 155 13.28 30.18 6.03
C ASP A 155 11.84 29.82 6.46
N SER A 156 11.07 29.09 5.64
CA SER A 156 9.73 28.66 6.05
C SER A 156 9.79 27.64 7.18
N VAL A 157 10.74 26.69 7.10
CA VAL A 157 10.81 25.52 7.97
C VAL A 157 11.76 25.72 9.15
N ASN A 158 12.67 26.69 9.05
CA ASN A 158 13.72 26.93 10.04
C ASN A 158 13.15 27.31 11.42
N LYS A 159 13.69 26.72 12.49
CA LYS A 159 13.31 27.09 13.88
C LYS A 159 13.82 28.47 14.27
N HIS A 160 14.95 28.91 13.72
CA HIS A 160 15.55 30.21 13.97
C HIS A 160 16.26 30.78 12.73
N LYS A 161 16.50 32.10 12.71
CA LYS A 161 17.04 32.83 11.54
C LYS A 161 18.40 32.34 11.03
N LEU A 162 19.26 31.85 11.92
CA LEU A 162 20.61 31.39 11.58
C LEU A 162 20.69 29.86 11.36
N ASP A 163 19.55 29.19 11.21
CA ASP A 163 19.54 27.74 11.05
C ASP A 163 19.82 27.38 9.59
N GLU A 164 21.04 26.91 9.32
CA GLU A 164 21.43 26.49 7.97
C GLU A 164 21.60 24.97 7.84
N SER A 165 21.67 24.25 8.96
CA SER A 165 22.18 22.86 8.97
C SER A 165 21.31 21.86 9.72
N SER A 166 20.19 22.28 10.32
CA SER A 166 19.22 21.35 10.89
C SER A 166 18.64 20.39 9.85
N LEU A 167 18.03 19.29 10.31
CA LEU A 167 17.36 18.35 9.43
C LEU A 167 16.23 19.00 8.62
N PRO A 168 15.32 19.81 9.22
CA PRO A 168 14.31 20.54 8.45
C PRO A 168 14.91 21.45 7.38
N SER A 169 15.97 22.21 7.72
CA SER A 169 16.67 23.10 6.79
C SER A 169 17.30 22.34 5.61
N LYS A 170 17.94 21.20 5.88
CA LYS A 170 18.50 20.31 4.84
C LYS A 170 17.41 19.72 3.93
N ILE A 171 16.25 19.37 4.48
CA ILE A 171 15.11 18.86 3.71
C ILE A 171 14.54 19.96 2.80
N ALA A 172 14.37 21.18 3.33
CA ALA A 172 13.94 22.34 2.56
C ALA A 172 14.91 22.66 1.42
N TRP A 173 16.21 22.68 1.70
CA TRP A 173 17.25 22.86 0.69
C TRP A 173 17.18 21.79 -0.40
N ALA A 174 17.10 20.51 -0.01
CA ALA A 174 17.00 19.40 -0.97
C ALA A 174 15.74 19.50 -1.82
N THR A 175 14.62 19.93 -1.23
CA THR A 175 13.34 20.14 -1.94
C THR A 175 13.42 21.28 -2.94
N ALA A 176 14.00 22.42 -2.56
CA ALA A 176 14.25 23.53 -3.49
C ALA A 176 15.11 23.05 -4.68
N VAL A 177 16.17 22.27 -4.40
CA VAL A 177 17.04 21.66 -5.42
C VAL A 177 16.26 20.77 -6.40
N ILE A 178 15.43 19.88 -5.86
CA ILE A 178 14.61 18.94 -6.66
C ILE A 178 13.64 19.70 -7.55
N ARG A 179 12.91 20.68 -7.01
CA ARG A 179 11.91 21.47 -7.75
C ARG A 179 12.54 22.27 -8.87
N HIS A 180 13.62 23.01 -8.58
CA HIS A 180 14.26 23.83 -9.60
C HIS A 180 14.95 22.98 -10.68
N TRP A 181 15.53 21.83 -10.34
CA TRP A 181 16.08 20.92 -11.35
C TRP A 181 14.99 20.26 -12.18
N THR A 182 13.82 19.98 -11.61
CA THR A 182 12.67 19.45 -12.35
C THR A 182 12.19 20.48 -13.38
N ALA A 183 12.02 21.74 -12.97
CA ALA A 183 11.70 22.83 -13.88
C ALA A 183 12.76 22.99 -14.99
N LEU A 184 14.05 22.87 -14.64
CA LEU A 184 15.16 22.93 -15.58
C LEU A 184 15.11 21.78 -16.60
N VAL A 185 14.81 20.56 -16.16
CA VAL A 185 14.68 19.39 -17.04
C VAL A 185 13.56 19.62 -18.06
N ASP A 186 12.41 20.15 -17.63
CA ASP A 186 11.28 20.41 -18.53
C ASP A 186 11.63 21.53 -19.54
N GLN A 187 12.28 22.62 -19.11
CA GLN A 187 12.81 23.66 -20.02
C GLN A 187 13.82 23.12 -21.04
N LEU A 188 14.69 22.18 -20.64
CA LEU A 188 15.64 21.56 -21.56
C LEU A 188 14.94 20.62 -22.55
N LEU A 189 13.89 19.93 -22.10
CA LEU A 189 13.11 19.01 -22.91
C LEU A 189 12.30 19.72 -24.00
N GLU A 190 11.84 20.94 -23.74
CA GLU A 190 11.19 21.81 -24.74
C GLU A 190 12.14 22.13 -25.90
N LYS A 191 13.41 22.42 -25.59
CA LYS A 191 14.42 22.75 -26.61
C LYS A 191 14.99 21.50 -27.30
N ASN A 192 15.21 20.44 -26.53
CA ASN A 192 15.82 19.20 -26.99
C ASN A 192 15.01 17.99 -26.50
N PRO A 193 14.47 17.14 -27.40
CA PRO A 193 13.62 16.02 -26.98
C PRO A 193 14.39 14.90 -26.24
N LYS A 194 15.73 14.99 -26.18
CA LYS A 194 16.58 14.04 -25.45
C LYS A 194 16.69 14.46 -23.98
N LYS A 195 16.41 13.53 -23.07
CA LYS A 195 16.54 13.76 -21.62
C LYS A 195 18.01 14.04 -21.23
N PRO A 196 18.29 15.08 -20.43
CA PRO A 196 19.64 15.36 -19.94
C PRO A 196 20.02 14.35 -18.84
N THR A 197 20.61 13.22 -19.23
CA THR A 197 20.91 12.08 -18.34
C THR A 197 21.69 12.50 -17.09
N TRP A 198 22.70 13.36 -17.26
CA TRP A 198 23.55 13.85 -16.18
C TRP A 198 22.75 14.58 -15.08
N LEU A 199 21.70 15.32 -15.46
CA LEU A 199 20.86 16.07 -14.53
C LEU A 199 19.80 15.17 -13.90
N THR A 200 19.16 14.32 -14.70
CA THR A 200 18.15 13.38 -14.20
C THR A 200 18.73 12.39 -13.19
N HIS A 201 19.96 11.92 -13.42
CA HIS A 201 20.65 11.03 -12.47
C HIS A 201 20.91 11.74 -11.14
N ARG A 202 21.37 13.00 -11.19
CA ARG A 202 21.60 13.81 -9.98
C ARG A 202 20.30 14.12 -9.24
N LEU A 203 19.22 14.39 -9.98
CA LEU A 203 17.88 14.58 -9.44
C LEU A 203 17.41 13.34 -8.66
N PHE A 204 17.59 12.14 -9.21
CA PHE A 204 17.28 10.89 -8.50
C PHE A 204 18.08 10.73 -7.20
N LEU A 205 19.39 11.04 -7.23
CA LEU A 205 20.22 11.01 -6.02
C LEU A 205 19.72 12.00 -4.96
N MET A 206 19.32 13.19 -5.37
CA MET A 206 18.76 14.20 -4.47
C MET A 206 17.42 13.79 -3.87
N ILE A 207 16.52 13.19 -4.66
CA ILE A 207 15.25 12.63 -4.17
C ILE A 207 15.50 11.56 -3.12
N ASN A 208 16.44 10.65 -3.38
CA ASN A 208 16.82 9.59 -2.42
C ASN A 208 17.49 10.16 -1.17
N HIS A 209 18.33 11.19 -1.31
CA HIS A 209 18.92 11.91 -0.19
C HIS A 209 17.85 12.55 0.69
N ARG A 210 16.87 13.26 0.09
CA ARG A 210 15.75 13.85 0.83
C ARG A 210 14.89 12.79 1.52
N ARG A 211 14.58 11.67 0.85
CA ARG A 211 13.84 10.54 1.46
C ARG A 211 14.55 9.99 2.71
N LYS A 212 15.88 9.92 2.68
CA LYS A 212 16.69 9.53 3.84
C LYS A 212 16.55 10.55 4.96
N LEU A 213 16.64 11.84 4.67
CA LEU A 213 16.48 12.91 5.67
C LEU A 213 15.08 12.91 6.29
N LEU A 214 14.02 12.79 5.49
CA LEU A 214 12.63 12.71 5.97
C LEU A 214 12.42 11.52 6.90
N ARG A 215 13.03 10.37 6.59
CA ARG A 215 12.98 9.21 7.48
C ARG A 215 13.66 9.49 8.82
N ILE A 216 14.87 10.05 8.79
CA ILE A 216 15.62 10.40 10.02
C ILE A 216 14.84 11.43 10.84
N LEU A 217 14.25 12.44 10.20
CA LEU A 217 13.46 13.45 10.89
C LEU A 217 12.26 12.82 11.59
N ARG A 218 11.49 11.97 10.90
CA ARG A 218 10.35 11.26 11.51
C ARG A 218 10.75 10.38 12.69
N GLU A 219 11.92 9.74 12.61
CA GLU A 219 12.45 8.91 13.71
C GLU A 219 12.88 9.74 14.93
N GLN A 220 13.24 11.01 14.74
CA GLN A 220 13.74 11.89 15.80
C GLN A 220 12.66 12.80 16.39
N ASP A 221 11.85 13.41 15.54
CA ASP A 221 10.89 14.46 15.87
C ASP A 221 9.70 14.38 14.90
N GLU A 222 8.60 13.77 15.34
CA GLU A 222 7.39 13.55 14.54
C GLU A 222 6.64 14.87 14.29
N GLU A 223 6.59 15.77 15.27
CA GLU A 223 5.94 17.08 15.14
C GLU A 223 6.62 17.93 14.07
N ALA A 224 7.95 18.06 14.13
CA ALA A 224 8.71 18.78 13.12
C ALA A 224 8.59 18.12 11.73
N PHE A 225 8.42 16.80 11.66
CA PHE A 225 8.19 16.08 10.41
C PHE A 225 6.85 16.44 9.75
N GLU A 226 5.77 16.50 10.54
CA GLU A 226 4.45 16.91 10.04
C GLU A 226 4.45 18.35 9.55
N ASP A 227 5.07 19.26 10.29
CA ASP A 227 5.21 20.67 9.93
C ASP A 227 5.97 20.84 8.60
N VAL A 228 7.12 20.16 8.46
CA VAL A 228 7.92 20.18 7.22
C VAL A 228 7.12 19.69 6.03
N ILE A 229 6.37 18.59 6.19
CA ILE A 229 5.55 18.04 5.10
C ILE A 229 4.46 19.02 4.69
N LYS A 230 3.81 19.64 5.65
CA LYS A 230 2.71 20.59 5.45
C LYS A 230 3.19 21.86 4.75
N GLU A 231 4.26 22.47 5.24
CA GLU A 231 4.81 23.71 4.69
C GLU A 231 5.39 23.50 3.29
N LEU A 232 6.22 22.47 3.14
CA LEU A 232 6.86 22.18 1.86
C LEU A 232 5.89 21.51 0.89
N LYS A 233 4.71 21.05 1.31
CA LYS A 233 3.72 20.33 0.48
C LYS A 233 4.32 19.07 -0.18
N ILE A 234 4.99 18.23 0.62
CA ILE A 234 5.66 17.01 0.14
C ILE A 234 4.70 15.81 0.27
N ALA A 235 4.62 14.96 -0.76
CA ALA A 235 3.88 13.71 -0.69
C ALA A 235 4.79 12.61 -0.11
N TYR A 236 4.69 12.38 1.20
CA TYR A 236 5.48 11.33 1.85
C TYR A 236 4.77 9.97 1.79
N HIS A 237 5.42 9.00 1.15
CA HIS A 237 5.01 7.59 1.16
C HIS A 237 6.14 6.74 1.71
N ILE A 238 5.81 5.79 2.59
CA ILE A 238 6.75 4.80 3.07
C ILE A 238 7.02 3.83 1.92
N PRO A 239 8.28 3.70 1.44
CA PRO A 239 8.57 2.69 0.44
C PRO A 239 8.31 1.31 1.04
N LYS A 240 7.38 0.55 0.45
CA LYS A 240 7.24 -0.88 0.75
C LYS A 240 8.61 -1.53 0.48
N GLN A 241 9.06 -2.43 1.36
CA GLN A 241 10.29 -3.22 1.14
C GLN A 241 10.32 -3.69 -0.32
N PRO A 242 11.46 -3.62 -1.03
CA PRO A 242 11.48 -3.95 -2.44
C PRO A 242 11.10 -5.42 -2.62
N GLU A 243 9.83 -5.66 -2.93
CA GLU A 243 9.40 -6.87 -3.60
C GLU A 243 10.15 -6.91 -4.92
N HIS A 244 10.63 -8.08 -5.35
CA HIS A 244 11.32 -8.22 -6.64
C HIS A 244 10.59 -7.44 -7.73
N VAL A 245 11.32 -6.67 -8.55
CA VAL A 245 10.76 -5.84 -9.63
C VAL A 245 9.77 -6.71 -10.40
N LYS A 246 8.48 -6.44 -10.24
CA LYS A 246 7.43 -7.31 -10.79
C LYS A 246 7.47 -7.17 -12.31
N THR A 247 8.06 -8.14 -12.98
CA THR A 247 7.88 -8.36 -14.43
C THR A 247 6.38 -8.35 -14.73
N ARG A 248 5.98 -7.93 -15.94
CA ARG A 248 4.58 -7.93 -16.39
C ARG A 248 3.80 -9.16 -15.93
N LYS A 249 4.37 -10.34 -16.18
CA LYS A 249 3.80 -11.64 -15.78
C LYS A 249 3.58 -11.74 -14.26
N ALA A 250 4.60 -11.42 -13.46
CA ALA A 250 4.52 -11.48 -12.00
C ALA A 250 3.50 -10.47 -11.45
N TRP A 251 3.41 -9.27 -12.03
CA TRP A 251 2.42 -8.28 -11.63
C TRP A 251 1.00 -8.74 -11.95
N SER A 252 0.75 -9.23 -13.18
CA SER A 252 -0.57 -9.74 -13.57
C SER A 252 -1.00 -10.96 -12.74
N GLU A 253 -0.08 -11.89 -12.47
CA GLU A 253 -0.35 -13.06 -11.62
C GLU A 253 -0.68 -12.65 -10.18
N HIS A 254 0.03 -11.66 -9.64
CA HIS A 254 -0.25 -11.14 -8.31
C HIS A 254 -1.63 -10.47 -8.23
N GLN A 255 -1.98 -9.62 -9.20
CA GLN A 255 -3.32 -9.01 -9.27
C GLN A 255 -4.42 -10.07 -9.42
N LEU A 256 -4.20 -11.09 -10.24
CA LEU A 256 -5.12 -12.21 -10.39
C LEU A 256 -5.28 -13.00 -9.08
N LYS A 257 -4.18 -13.29 -8.35
CA LYS A 257 -4.23 -13.99 -7.06
C LYS A 257 -5.05 -13.23 -6.03
N ILE A 258 -4.79 -11.93 -5.84
CA ILE A 258 -5.56 -11.07 -4.93
C ILE A 258 -7.04 -11.10 -5.30
N ARG A 259 -7.35 -11.01 -6.60
CA ARG A 259 -8.73 -11.00 -7.07
C ARG A 259 -9.44 -12.34 -6.86
N LEU A 260 -8.74 -13.46 -7.07
CA LEU A 260 -9.22 -14.81 -6.82
C LEU A 260 -9.47 -15.06 -5.32
N GLU A 261 -8.59 -14.59 -4.45
CA GLU A 261 -8.76 -14.68 -3.00
C GLU A 261 -10.03 -13.94 -2.56
N LYS A 262 -10.26 -12.72 -3.05
CA LYS A 262 -11.50 -11.97 -2.78
C LYS A 262 -12.77 -12.69 -3.24
N GLU A 263 -12.75 -13.35 -4.40
CA GLU A 263 -13.93 -14.13 -4.85
C GLU A 263 -14.12 -15.41 -4.03
N LYS A 264 -13.04 -16.07 -3.60
CA LYS A 264 -13.12 -17.21 -2.68
C LYS A 264 -13.73 -16.78 -1.34
N GLU A 265 -13.30 -15.66 -0.79
CA GLU A 265 -13.80 -15.11 0.47
C GLU A 265 -15.31 -14.78 0.37
N LYS A 266 -15.75 -14.07 -0.67
CA LYS A 266 -17.18 -13.81 -0.91
C LYS A 266 -18.00 -15.10 -1.00
N LYS A 267 -17.48 -16.12 -1.68
CA LYS A 267 -18.16 -17.41 -1.80
C LYS A 267 -18.23 -18.13 -0.45
N LEU A 268 -17.16 -18.07 0.34
CA LEU A 268 -17.13 -18.62 1.70
C LEU A 268 -18.14 -17.91 2.60
N ASP A 269 -18.22 -16.58 2.55
CA ASP A 269 -19.19 -15.79 3.31
C ASP A 269 -20.63 -16.15 2.95
N TYR A 270 -20.90 -16.31 1.66
CA TYR A 270 -22.21 -16.75 1.18
C TYR A 270 -22.57 -18.14 1.72
N LEU A 271 -21.67 -19.11 1.58
CA LEU A 271 -21.88 -20.47 2.08
C LEU A 271 -22.02 -20.50 3.61
N HIS A 272 -21.27 -19.66 4.32
CA HIS A 272 -21.34 -19.53 5.76
C HIS A 272 -22.73 -19.03 6.20
N LYS A 273 -23.27 -18.01 5.53
CA LYS A 273 -24.63 -17.50 5.79
C LYS A 273 -25.69 -18.59 5.57
N GLN A 274 -25.62 -19.28 4.44
CA GLN A 274 -26.53 -20.40 4.14
C GLN A 274 -26.47 -21.49 5.22
N LEU A 275 -25.26 -21.88 5.63
CA LEU A 275 -25.07 -22.89 6.68
C LEU A 275 -25.68 -22.42 8.01
N MET A 276 -25.50 -21.15 8.38
CA MET A 276 -26.09 -20.60 9.61
C MET A 276 -27.61 -20.58 9.56
N GLU A 277 -28.21 -20.23 8.41
CA GLU A 277 -29.66 -20.29 8.21
C GLU A 277 -30.18 -21.72 8.34
N ASP A 278 -29.57 -22.67 7.64
CA ASP A 278 -29.93 -24.10 7.71
C ASP A 278 -29.77 -24.66 9.14
N ARG A 279 -28.72 -24.25 9.85
CA ARG A 279 -28.49 -24.62 11.24
C ARG A 279 -29.61 -24.11 12.13
N ASN A 280 -30.00 -22.84 11.98
CA ASN A 280 -31.07 -22.24 12.78
C ASN A 280 -32.42 -22.93 12.52
N GLN A 281 -32.70 -23.29 11.26
CA GLN A 281 -33.90 -24.06 10.91
C GLN A 281 -33.89 -25.45 11.57
N LYS A 282 -32.75 -26.15 11.54
CA LYS A 282 -32.61 -27.46 12.19
C LYS A 282 -32.77 -27.37 13.71
N ILE A 283 -32.16 -26.36 14.34
CA ILE A 283 -32.33 -26.12 15.79
C ILE A 283 -33.80 -25.89 16.12
N ALA A 284 -34.49 -25.03 15.37
CA ALA A 284 -35.91 -24.76 15.59
C ALA A 284 -36.79 -26.02 15.42
N ASN A 285 -36.45 -26.92 14.49
CA ASN A 285 -37.16 -28.19 14.34
C ASN A 285 -36.89 -29.14 15.52
N ILE A 286 -35.63 -29.25 15.96
CA ILE A 286 -35.24 -30.07 17.12
C ILE A 286 -35.92 -29.56 18.40
N GLU A 287 -35.99 -28.24 18.61
CA GLU A 287 -36.67 -27.65 19.76
C GLU A 287 -38.17 -27.97 19.77
N LYS A 288 -38.82 -27.97 18.59
CA LYS A 288 -40.22 -28.40 18.47
C LYS A 288 -40.38 -29.88 18.83
N GLU A 289 -39.57 -30.75 18.25
CA GLU A 289 -39.60 -32.19 18.54
C GLU A 289 -39.36 -32.48 20.03
N LEU A 290 -38.40 -31.79 20.66
CA LEU A 290 -38.16 -31.90 22.10
C LEU A 290 -39.38 -31.44 22.92
N SER A 291 -40.01 -30.34 22.52
CA SER A 291 -41.21 -29.85 23.21
C SER A 291 -42.39 -30.82 23.10
N ASP A 292 -42.55 -31.49 21.96
CA ASP A 292 -43.59 -32.50 21.76
C ASP A 292 -43.33 -33.73 22.63
N LEU A 293 -42.09 -34.22 22.66
CA LEU A 293 -41.68 -35.34 23.52
C LEU A 293 -41.85 -35.04 25.02
N GLU A 294 -41.52 -33.83 25.48
CA GLU A 294 -41.75 -33.41 26.87
C GLU A 294 -43.24 -33.44 27.24
N ASN A 295 -44.12 -33.09 26.30
CA ASN A 295 -45.57 -33.15 26.51
C ASN A 295 -46.07 -34.61 26.57
N GLU A 296 -45.56 -35.47 25.69
CA GLU A 296 -45.85 -36.91 25.71
C GLU A 296 -45.37 -37.57 27.02
N GLU A 297 -44.15 -37.25 27.47
CA GLU A 297 -43.59 -37.76 28.72
C GLU A 297 -44.47 -37.37 29.92
N LYS A 298 -44.91 -36.10 30.00
CA LYS A 298 -45.86 -35.63 31.02
C LYS A 298 -47.18 -36.39 30.97
N ALA A 299 -47.73 -36.63 29.79
CA ALA A 299 -48.98 -37.39 29.63
C ALA A 299 -48.84 -38.86 30.05
N ILE A 300 -47.71 -39.50 29.72
CA ILE A 300 -47.40 -40.87 30.15
C ILE A 300 -47.25 -40.92 31.68
N HIS A 301 -46.54 -39.96 32.29
CA HIS A 301 -46.43 -39.88 33.74
C HIS A 301 -47.78 -39.74 34.43
N GLN A 302 -48.64 -38.85 33.94
CA GLN A 302 -50.02 -38.70 34.44
C GLN A 302 -50.79 -40.02 34.34
N ARG A 303 -50.71 -40.71 33.20
CA ARG A 303 -51.38 -41.99 32.99
C ARG A 303 -50.83 -43.10 33.90
N LEU A 304 -49.52 -43.13 34.14
CA LEU A 304 -48.91 -44.05 35.09
C LEU A 304 -49.35 -43.78 36.53
N GLU A 305 -49.51 -42.51 36.91
CA GLU A 305 -50.07 -42.12 38.21
C GLU A 305 -51.53 -42.58 38.34
N GLU A 306 -52.36 -42.39 37.32
CA GLU A 306 -53.73 -42.92 37.28
C GLU A 306 -53.79 -44.44 37.43
N ILE A 307 -52.91 -45.18 36.74
CA ILE A 307 -52.85 -46.64 36.86
C ILE A 307 -52.42 -47.07 38.26
N LYS A 308 -51.43 -46.39 38.88
CA LYS A 308 -51.02 -46.66 40.27
C LYS A 308 -52.17 -46.46 41.26
N ILE A 309 -53.05 -45.48 41.00
CA ILE A 309 -54.27 -45.24 41.77
C ILE A 309 -55.25 -46.41 41.61
N ILE A 310 -55.50 -46.86 40.38
CA ILE A 310 -56.43 -47.97 40.07
C ILE A 310 -55.94 -49.30 40.68
N GLU A 311 -54.64 -49.58 40.61
CA GLU A 311 -54.03 -50.79 41.20
C GLU A 311 -53.98 -50.77 42.74
N GLY A 312 -54.43 -49.69 43.39
CA GLY A 312 -54.46 -49.56 44.84
C GLY A 312 -53.08 -49.36 45.50
N LYS A 313 -52.03 -49.11 44.69
CA LYS A 313 -50.66 -48.84 45.18
C LYS A 313 -50.50 -47.39 45.67
N SER A 314 -51.35 -46.48 45.21
CA SER A 314 -51.44 -45.08 45.68
C SER A 314 -52.89 -44.66 45.85
N VAL A 315 -53.19 -43.82 46.84
CA VAL A 315 -54.56 -43.33 47.10
C VAL A 315 -54.79 -42.01 46.34
N SER A 316 -55.88 -41.89 45.58
CA SER A 316 -56.26 -40.61 44.97
C SER A 316 -56.74 -39.63 46.03
N ASN A 317 -56.30 -38.36 45.96
CA ASN A 317 -56.67 -37.28 46.87
C ASN A 317 -56.34 -37.53 48.36
N VAL A 318 -55.06 -37.63 48.69
CA VAL A 318 -54.62 -37.43 50.08
C VAL A 318 -54.69 -35.93 50.41
N VAL A 319 -55.87 -35.44 50.78
CA VAL A 319 -55.99 -34.11 51.40
C VAL A 319 -55.57 -34.27 52.87
N GLY A 320 -54.29 -34.04 53.13
CA GLY A 320 -53.71 -34.04 54.47
C GLY A 320 -52.38 -34.79 54.51
N VAL A 321 -51.30 -34.09 54.80
CA VAL A 321 -50.02 -34.73 55.17
C VAL A 321 -50.29 -35.52 56.45
N TYR A 322 -50.18 -36.86 56.40
CA TYR A 322 -50.15 -37.66 57.62
C TYR A 322 -48.89 -37.27 58.39
N GLN A 323 -49.04 -36.41 59.40
CA GLN A 323 -48.02 -36.19 60.40
C GLN A 323 -48.13 -37.34 61.40
N PRO A 324 -47.13 -38.24 61.49
CA PRO A 324 -47.09 -39.20 62.59
C PRO A 324 -47.15 -38.40 63.90
N LYS A 325 -47.96 -38.87 64.87
CA LYS A 325 -48.03 -38.23 66.19
C LYS A 325 -46.64 -38.32 66.84
N LEU A 326 -45.88 -37.24 66.77
CA LEU A 326 -44.53 -37.12 67.34
C LEU A 326 -44.44 -37.59 68.81
N VAL A 327 -45.55 -37.50 69.56
CA VAL A 327 -45.64 -37.87 70.97
C VAL A 327 -45.63 -39.40 71.18
N GLU A 328 -46.24 -40.19 70.29
CA GLU A 328 -46.32 -41.64 70.44
C GLU A 328 -44.95 -42.28 70.12
N GLU A 329 -44.28 -41.88 69.03
CA GLU A 329 -42.95 -42.41 68.67
C GLU A 329 -41.85 -42.02 69.68
N LEU A 330 -41.88 -40.79 70.21
CA LEU A 330 -40.95 -40.40 71.28
C LEU A 330 -41.19 -41.22 72.55
N SER A 331 -42.45 -41.49 72.90
CA SER A 331 -42.76 -42.31 74.07
C SER A 331 -42.31 -43.76 73.88
N GLU A 332 -42.54 -44.36 72.72
CA GLU A 332 -42.15 -45.74 72.43
C GLU A 332 -40.64 -45.90 72.34
N THR A 333 -39.93 -44.96 71.70
CA THR A 333 -38.46 -44.99 71.62
C THR A 333 -37.80 -44.74 72.97
N VAL A 334 -38.33 -43.82 73.78
CA VAL A 334 -37.83 -43.58 75.16
C VAL A 334 -38.11 -44.80 76.04
N ILE A 335 -39.32 -45.36 76.01
CA ILE A 335 -39.69 -46.56 76.78
C ILE A 335 -38.84 -47.76 76.36
N HIS A 336 -38.65 -48.00 75.06
CA HIS A 336 -37.76 -49.07 74.57
C HIS A 336 -36.30 -48.84 74.94
N SER A 337 -35.81 -47.59 74.92
CA SER A 337 -34.44 -47.28 75.33
C SER A 337 -34.20 -47.47 76.84
N LEU A 338 -35.23 -47.21 77.67
CA LEU A 338 -35.19 -47.45 79.12
C LEU A 338 -35.29 -48.95 79.47
N LEU A 339 -36.09 -49.72 78.73
CA LEU A 339 -36.29 -51.15 78.97
C LEU A 339 -35.15 -52.04 78.43
N PHE A 340 -34.55 -51.68 77.29
CA PHE A 340 -33.58 -52.52 76.57
C PHE A 340 -32.23 -51.83 76.32
N GLY A 341 -31.96 -50.71 77.00
CA GLY A 341 -30.70 -49.96 76.88
C GLY A 341 -29.51 -50.74 77.42
N HIS A 342 -28.88 -51.56 76.58
CA HIS A 342 -27.53 -52.04 76.85
C HIS A 342 -26.52 -50.89 76.64
N PRO A 343 -25.53 -50.70 77.54
CA PRO A 343 -24.48 -49.73 77.29
C PRO A 343 -23.74 -50.09 75.99
N LYS A 344 -23.47 -49.08 75.15
CA LYS A 344 -22.76 -49.27 73.88
C LYS A 344 -21.41 -49.97 74.15
N PRO A 345 -21.05 -51.03 73.40
CA PRO A 345 -19.74 -51.65 73.54
C PRO A 345 -18.65 -50.64 73.16
N THR A 346 -17.61 -50.56 74.00
CA THR A 346 -16.41 -49.76 73.75
C THR A 346 -15.71 -50.31 72.51
N LEU A 347 -15.83 -49.61 71.37
CA LEU A 347 -15.04 -49.91 70.18
C LEU A 347 -13.57 -49.57 70.50
N GLY A 348 -12.76 -50.63 70.65
CA GLY A 348 -11.34 -50.51 70.91
C GLY A 348 -10.62 -49.77 69.78
N GLU A 349 -9.76 -48.85 70.18
CA GLU A 349 -8.85 -48.11 69.31
C GLU A 349 -7.99 -49.07 68.49
N LYS A 350 -8.08 -48.96 67.16
CA LYS A 350 -7.03 -49.48 66.26
C LYS A 350 -6.24 -48.32 65.67
N THR A 351 -5.12 -48.08 66.34
CA THR A 351 -3.82 -47.67 65.84
C THR A 351 -3.64 -47.73 64.31
N THR A 352 -3.46 -46.54 63.73
CA THR A 352 -2.32 -46.10 62.90
C THR A 352 -1.69 -47.09 61.89
N ASN A 353 -1.54 -46.69 60.63
CA ASN A 353 -0.27 -46.14 60.10
C ASN A 353 -0.24 -46.12 58.57
N GLN A 354 0.28 -44.98 58.06
CA GLN A 354 1.06 -44.75 56.83
C GLN A 354 0.43 -45.01 55.46
#